data_AF-A0A3P6RHW6-F1
#
_entry.id   AF-A0A3P6RHW6-F1
#
_cell.length_a   1.000
_cell.length_b   1.000
_cell.length_c   1.000
_cell.angle_alpha   90.00
_cell.angle_beta   90.00
_cell.angle_gamma   90.00
#
_symmetry.space_group_name_H-M   'P 1'
#
loop_
_entity.id
_entity.type
_entity.pdbx_description
1 polymer ?
#
loop_
_entity_poly.entity_id
_entity_poly.type
_entity_poly.pdbx_seq_one_letter_code
_entity_poly.pdbx_strand_id
1 'polypeptide(L)' 'MLKGQHQVHGGFDGKLNWFYFDEVTGGVYYGWKYIDYQDKTCYYGPDGAMYKGWCVVGNRRYYFDETTGAQH' A
#
# COMPACT_ATOMS: atom_id res chain seq x y z
N MET A 1 -16.21 -6.09 -7.78
CA MET A 1 -15.43 -5.43 -6.69
C MET A 1 -13.97 -5.47 -7.09
N LEU A 2 -13.17 -4.47 -6.71
CA LEU A 2 -11.72 -4.47 -6.95
C LEU A 2 -11.05 -5.56 -6.10
N LYS A 3 -9.92 -6.09 -6.57
CA LYS A 3 -9.15 -7.17 -5.92
C LYS A 3 -7.66 -6.98 -6.17
N GLY A 4 -6.81 -7.23 -5.19
CA GLY A 4 -5.37 -7.00 -5.32
C GLY A 4 -5.04 -5.50 -5.46
N GLN A 5 -3.88 -5.18 -6.03
CA GLN A 5 -3.44 -3.79 -6.17
C GLN A 5 -4.21 -3.03 -7.24
N HIS A 6 -4.76 -1.87 -6.89
CA HIS A 6 -5.39 -0.95 -7.83
C HIS A 6 -5.07 0.50 -7.46
N GLN A 7 -4.85 1.33 -8.47
CA GLN A 7 -4.77 2.78 -8.28
C GLN A 7 -6.18 3.37 -8.37
N VAL A 8 -6.58 4.10 -7.33
CA VAL A 8 -7.89 4.77 -7.29
C VAL A 8 -7.73 6.15 -6.66
N HIS A 9 -8.70 7.05 -6.91
CA HIS A 9 -8.80 8.30 -6.16
C HIS A 9 -9.21 7.98 -4.72
N GLY A 10 -8.39 8.38 -3.75
CA GLY A 10 -8.64 8.05 -2.35
C GLY A 10 -7.47 8.43 -1.45
N GLY A 11 -7.59 8.13 -0.16
CA GLY A 11 -6.67 8.60 0.87
C GLY A 11 -7.03 10.01 1.33
N PHE A 12 -6.24 10.57 2.25
CA PHE A 12 -6.55 11.88 2.84
C PHE A 12 -6.30 13.06 1.89
N ASP A 13 -5.56 12.87 0.78
CA ASP A 13 -5.17 13.94 -0.14
C ASP A 13 -6.06 14.06 -1.39
N GLY A 14 -6.99 13.13 -1.61
CA GLY A 14 -7.89 13.10 -2.76
C GLY A 14 -7.23 12.75 -4.11
N LYS A 15 -5.96 12.32 -4.11
CA LYS A 15 -5.20 11.99 -5.33
C LYS A 15 -5.31 10.51 -5.70
N LEU A 16 -4.73 10.17 -6.86
CA LEU A 16 -4.56 8.79 -7.28
C LEU A 16 -3.48 8.10 -6.44
N ASN A 17 -3.92 7.22 -5.55
CA ASN A 17 -3.06 6.44 -4.68
C ASN A 17 -3.24 4.94 -4.96
N TRP A 18 -2.23 4.15 -4.61
CA TRP A 18 -2.29 2.69 -4.72
C TRP A 18 -2.89 2.10 -3.46
N PHE A 19 -3.85 1.19 -3.63
CA PHE A 19 -4.52 0.45 -2.57
C PHE A 19 -4.41 -1.04 -2.85
N TYR A 20 -4.57 -1.86 -1.81
CA TYR A 20 -4.75 -3.29 -1.97
C TYR A 20 -6.14 -3.68 -1.49
N PHE A 21 -6.87 -4.39 -2.34
CA PHE A 21 -8.20 -4.90 -2.04
C PHE A 21 -8.12 -6.39 -1.74
N ASP A 22 -8.71 -6.81 -0.63
CA ASP A 22 -8.80 -8.22 -0.25
C ASP A 22 -9.36 -9.06 -1.39
N GLU A 23 -8.72 -10.20 -1.66
CA GLU A 23 -8.99 -10.98 -2.88
C GLU A 23 -10.32 -11.75 -2.82
N VAL A 24 -10.89 -11.90 -1.62
CA VAL A 24 -12.17 -12.58 -1.39
C VAL A 24 -13.29 -11.56 -1.31
N THR A 25 -13.16 -10.59 -0.41
CA THR A 25 -14.21 -9.65 -0.03
C THR A 25 -14.18 -8.33 -0.80
N GLY A 26 -13.04 -7.97 -1.40
CA GLY A 26 -12.84 -6.66 -2.02
C GLY A 26 -12.75 -5.49 -1.04
N GLY A 27 -12.60 -5.75 0.27
CA GLY A 27 -12.37 -4.71 1.27
C GLY A 27 -10.95 -4.13 1.16
N VAL A 28 -10.77 -2.86 1.54
CA VAL A 28 -9.43 -2.22 1.57
C VAL A 28 -8.57 -2.86 2.66
N TYR A 29 -7.34 -3.22 2.31
CA TYR A 29 -6.34 -3.75 3.22
C TYR A 29 -5.48 -2.63 3.83
N TYR A 30 -5.08 -2.82 5.08
CA TYR A 30 -4.22 -1.90 5.84
C TYR A 30 -3.06 -2.68 6.45
N GLY A 31 -1.90 -2.05 6.54
CA GLY A 31 -0.68 -2.61 7.13
C GLY A 31 0.26 -3.28 6.13
N TRP A 32 1.13 -4.15 6.66
CA TRP A 32 2.16 -4.85 5.89
C TRP A 32 1.55 -5.93 5.00
N LYS A 33 1.92 -5.94 3.71
CA LYS A 33 1.46 -6.93 2.75
C LYS A 33 2.60 -7.36 1.85
N TYR A 34 2.88 -8.67 1.88
CA TYR A 34 3.68 -9.32 0.85
C TYR A 34 2.81 -9.62 -0.38
N ILE A 35 3.32 -9.28 -1.56
CA ILE A 35 2.64 -9.41 -2.85
C ILE A 35 3.45 -10.40 -3.69
N ASP A 36 3.02 -11.65 -3.66
CA ASP A 36 3.78 -12.80 -4.18
C ASP A 36 4.13 -12.64 -5.67
N TYR A 37 3.16 -12.27 -6.51
CA TYR A 37 3.37 -12.10 -7.96
C TYR A 37 4.29 -10.91 -8.34
N GLN A 38 4.73 -10.11 -7.38
CA GLN A 38 5.69 -9.02 -7.57
C GLN A 38 6.92 -9.14 -6.67
N ASP A 39 7.02 -10.21 -5.87
CA ASP A 39 8.12 -10.46 -4.92
C ASP A 39 8.50 -9.21 -4.10
N LYS A 40 7.49 -8.55 -3.52
CA LYS A 40 7.70 -7.33 -2.73
C LYS A 40 6.81 -7.25 -1.51
N THR A 41 7.34 -6.62 -0.46
CA THR A 41 6.56 -6.21 0.71
C THR A 41 6.26 -4.72 0.61
N CYS A 42 4.99 -4.35 0.74
CA CYS A 42 4.51 -2.97 0.80
C CYS A 42 3.85 -2.69 2.16
N TYR A 43 3.66 -1.41 2.46
CA TYR A 43 2.86 -0.98 3.60
C TYR A 43 1.71 -0.09 3.14
N TYR A 44 0.48 -0.45 3.52
CA TYR A 44 -0.72 0.35 3.30
C TYR A 44 -1.06 1.11 4.58
N GLY A 45 -1.00 2.44 4.55
CA GLY A 45 -1.19 3.30 5.72
C GLY A 45 -2.60 3.27 6.28
N PRO A 46 -2.87 3.97 7.40
CA PRO A 46 -4.21 4.08 7.99
C PRO A 46 -5.25 4.71 7.07
N ASP A 47 -4.82 5.45 6.05
CA ASP A 47 -5.65 6.01 4.98
C ASP A 47 -5.90 5.02 3.82
N GLY A 48 -5.34 3.81 3.93
CA GLY A 48 -5.39 2.74 2.94
C GLY A 48 -4.37 2.89 1.81
N ALA A 49 -3.68 4.03 1.71
CA ALA A 49 -2.76 4.31 0.62
C ALA A 49 -1.42 3.60 0.84
N MET A 50 -0.82 3.10 -0.24
CA MET A 50 0.51 2.51 -0.24
C MET A 50 1.56 3.59 0.03
N TYR A 51 2.37 3.39 1.07
CA TYR A 51 3.46 4.29 1.42
C TYR A 51 4.61 4.23 0.39
N LYS A 52 5.28 5.38 0.23
CA LYS A 52 6.37 5.62 -0.72
C LYS A 52 7.40 6.55 -0.08
N GLY A 53 8.66 6.37 -0.44
CA GLY A 53 9.79 7.13 0.10
C GLY A 53 10.08 6.78 1.56
N TRP A 54 10.68 7.73 2.28
CA TRP A 54 10.98 7.57 3.71
C TRP A 54 9.72 7.74 4.56
N CYS A 55 9.35 6.68 5.29
CA CYS A 55 8.19 6.69 6.19
C CYS A 55 8.54 6.13 7.56
N VAL A 56 7.79 6.53 8.58
CA VAL A 56 7.85 5.93 9.91
C VAL A 56 6.63 5.03 10.09
N VAL A 57 6.87 3.75 10.40
CA VAL A 57 5.84 2.76 10.69
C VAL A 57 6.05 2.27 12.12
N GLY A 58 5.12 2.58 13.01
CA GLY A 58 5.33 2.43 14.45
C GLY A 58 6.50 3.32 14.91
N ASN A 59 7.53 2.70 15.51
CA ASN A 59 8.73 3.40 16.01
C ASN A 59 9.96 3.19 15.12
N ARG A 60 9.79 2.70 13.89
CA ARG A 60 10.89 2.38 12.97
C ARG A 60 10.75 3.16 11.67
N ARG A 61 11.88 3.60 11.13
CA ARG A 61 11.96 4.28 9.84
C ARG A 61 12.27 3.26 8.74
N TYR A 62 11.49 3.31 7.68
CA TYR A 62 11.62 2.45 6.50
C TYR A 62 11.75 3.31 5.26
N TYR A 63 12.36 2.75 4.22
CA TYR A 63 12.31 3.31 2.89
C TYR A 63 11.49 2.37 2.00
N PHE A 64 10.52 2.95 1.29
CA PHE A 64 9.74 2.28 0.27
C PHE A 64 10.08 2.89 -1.08
N ASP A 65 10.34 2.06 -2.08
CA ASP A 65 10.62 2.52 -3.43
C ASP A 65 9.50 3.44 -3.95
N GLU A 66 9.86 4.61 -4.46
CA GLU A 66 8.88 5.65 -4.83
C GLU A 66 8.01 5.25 -6.04
N THR A 67 8.44 4.28 -6.83
CA THR A 67 7.68 3.80 -7.98
C THR A 67 6.75 2.66 -7.57
N THR A 68 7.34 1.62 -6.97
CA THR A 68 6.73 0.31 -6.75
C THR A 68 6.16 0.13 -5.35
N GLY A 69 6.60 0.94 -4.38
CA GLY A 69 6.26 0.79 -2.96
C GLY A 69 6.93 -0.41 -2.27
N ALA A 70 7.92 -1.04 -2.89
CA ALA A 70 8.68 -2.14 -2.28
C ALA A 70 9.52 -1.62 -1.10
N GLN A 71 9.48 -2.31 0.05
CA GLN A 71 10.31 -2.00 1.20
C GLN A 71 11.77 -2.46 0.99
N HIS A 72 12.73 -1.61 1.36
CA HIS A 72 14.17 -1.89 1.39
C HIS A 72 14.75 -1.83 2.80
#